data_AF-A0A2S9G8I2-F1
#
_entry.id   AF-A0A2S9G8I2-F1
#
_cell.length_a   1.000
_cell.length_b   1.000
_cell.length_c   1.000
_cell.angle_alpha   90.00
_cell.angle_beta   90.00
_cell.angle_gamma   90.00
#
_symmetry.space_group_name_H-M   'P 1'
#
loop_
_entity.id
_entity.type
_entity.pdbx_description
1 polymer ?
#
loop_
_entity_poly.entity_id
_entity_poly.type
_entity_poly.pdbx_seq_one_letter_code
_entity_poly.pdbx_strand_id
1 'polypeptide(L)'
;TSIVHGDYRIDNTILDADDATKVIAVLDWEMSTLGDPLSDAALMCVYRHPTFHLVHADAAWASDLIPPADALAEKYSRAAGQDL
;
A
#
# COMPACT_ATOMS: atom_id res chain seq x y z
N THR A 1 -8.31 -7.89 -14.89
CA THR A 1 -6.88 -8.23 -14.87
C THR A 1 -6.06 -6.96 -15.02
N SER A 2 -5.17 -6.71 -14.07
CA SER A 2 -4.30 -5.53 -13.97
C SER A 2 -2.90 -5.96 -13.53
N ILE A 3 -1.95 -5.02 -13.53
CA ILE A 3 -0.65 -5.22 -12.87
C ILE A 3 -0.90 -5.21 -11.36
N VAL A 4 -0.34 -6.21 -10.67
CA VAL A 4 -0.31 -6.35 -9.22
C VAL A 4 1.17 -6.26 -8.82
N HIS A 5 1.48 -5.42 -7.84
CA HIS A 5 2.83 -5.23 -7.33
C HIS A 5 3.28 -6.41 -6.48
N GLY A 6 2.40 -6.93 -5.62
CA GLY A 6 2.66 -8.05 -4.71
C GLY A 6 3.19 -7.63 -3.32
N ASP A 7 3.86 -6.48 -3.23
CA ASP A 7 4.24 -5.83 -1.95
C ASP A 7 4.05 -4.30 -2.00
N TYR A 8 2.84 -3.83 -2.33
CA TYR A 8 2.58 -2.40 -2.48
C TYR A 8 2.43 -1.71 -1.12
N ARG A 9 3.44 -0.94 -0.73
CA ARG A 9 3.51 -0.19 0.53
C ARG A 9 4.42 1.02 0.39
N ILE A 10 4.23 2.01 1.26
CA ILE A 10 4.99 3.28 1.22
C ILE A 10 6.51 3.07 1.34
N ASP A 11 6.94 2.00 2.01
CA ASP A 11 8.36 1.64 2.12
C ASP A 11 9.00 1.30 0.77
N ASN A 12 8.20 0.84 -0.20
CA ASN A 12 8.60 0.55 -1.57
C ASN A 12 8.32 1.72 -2.51
N THR A 13 8.28 2.95 -1.98
CA THR A 13 8.11 4.17 -2.77
C THR A 13 9.23 5.16 -2.50
N ILE A 14 9.63 5.88 -3.54
CA ILE A 14 10.44 7.10 -3.40
C ILE A 14 9.49 8.28 -3.49
N LEU A 15 9.52 9.15 -2.49
CA LEU A 15 8.75 10.39 -2.46
C LEU A 15 9.59 11.55 -3.00
N ASP A 16 8.93 12.56 -3.56
CA ASP A 16 9.59 13.81 -3.95
C ASP A 16 10.17 14.51 -2.70
N ALA A 17 11.40 15.03 -2.82
CA ALA A 17 12.13 15.63 -1.69
C ALA A 17 11.55 16.99 -1.26
N ASP A 18 10.93 17.72 -2.18
CA ASP A 18 10.31 19.02 -1.93
C ASP A 18 8.79 18.88 -1.64
N ASP A 19 8.16 17.79 -2.09
CA ASP A 19 6.73 17.51 -1.89
C ASP A 19 6.44 16.02 -1.60
N ALA A 20 6.47 15.65 -0.31
CA ALA A 20 6.26 14.29 0.16
C ALA A 20 4.84 13.71 -0.13
N THR A 21 3.93 14.47 -0.75
CA THR A 21 2.65 13.94 -1.22
C THR A 21 2.74 13.26 -2.60
N LYS A 22 3.88 13.37 -3.28
CA LYS A 22 4.12 12.80 -4.61
C LYS A 22 5.05 11.60 -4.55
N VAL A 23 4.59 10.49 -5.09
CA VAL A 23 5.43 9.31 -5.37
C VAL A 23 6.14 9.53 -6.71
N ILE A 24 7.48 9.53 -6.71
CA ILE A 24 8.31 9.67 -7.92
C ILE A 24 8.81 8.33 -8.46
N ALA A 25 8.82 7.28 -7.64
CA ALA A 25 9.11 5.92 -8.08
C ALA A 25 8.45 4.87 -7.17
N VAL A 26 8.11 3.73 -7.76
CA VAL A 26 7.71 2.50 -7.05
C VAL A 26 8.82 1.47 -7.26
N LEU A 27 9.31 0.87 -6.19
CA LEU A 27 10.46 -0.04 -6.15
C LEU A 27 10.02 -1.48 -5.85
N ASP A 28 10.96 -2.42 -5.95
CA ASP A 28 10.78 -3.81 -5.49
C ASP A 28 9.67 -4.61 -6.20
N TRP A 29 9.77 -4.69 -7.52
CA TRP A 29 8.80 -5.35 -8.40
C TRP A 29 8.97 -6.88 -8.51
N GLU A 30 9.79 -7.51 -7.66
CA GLU A 30 10.16 -8.93 -7.83
C GLU A 30 8.99 -9.91 -7.67
N MET A 31 7.94 -9.51 -6.93
CA MET A 31 6.70 -10.27 -6.74
C MET A 31 5.57 -9.88 -7.69
N SER A 32 5.85 -9.00 -8.67
CA SER A 32 4.82 -8.47 -9.55
C SER A 32 4.25 -9.51 -10.52
N THR A 33 2.98 -9.36 -10.84
CA THR A 33 2.26 -10.29 -11.73
C THR A 33 1.05 -9.60 -12.39
N LEU A 34 0.41 -10.29 -13.32
CA LEU A 34 -0.92 -9.91 -13.81
C LEU A 34 -1.98 -10.64 -12.99
N GLY A 35 -2.93 -9.88 -12.42
CA GLY A 35 -3.92 -10.45 -11.51
C GLY A 35 -5.11 -9.55 -11.24
N ASP A 36 -5.79 -9.83 -10.13
CA ASP A 36 -6.85 -8.98 -9.60
C ASP A 36 -6.23 -7.85 -8.77
N PRO A 37 -6.42 -6.57 -9.14
CA PRO A 37 -5.85 -5.44 -8.39
C PRO A 37 -6.36 -5.35 -6.94
N LEU A 38 -7.50 -5.99 -6.62
CA LEU A 38 -7.96 -6.10 -5.24
C LEU A 38 -6.98 -6.85 -4.34
N SER A 39 -6.10 -7.67 -4.91
CA SER A 39 -5.06 -8.38 -4.16
C SER A 39 -4.10 -7.39 -3.47
N ASP A 40 -3.62 -6.36 -4.17
CA ASP A 40 -2.75 -5.33 -3.58
C ASP A 40 -3.53 -4.48 -2.55
N ALA A 41 -4.79 -4.15 -2.84
CA ALA A 41 -5.64 -3.41 -1.90
C ALA A 41 -5.87 -4.18 -0.60
N ALA A 42 -6.11 -5.49 -0.70
CA ALA A 42 -6.26 -6.37 0.44
C ALA A 42 -4.95 -6.49 1.23
N LEU A 43 -3.80 -6.63 0.56
CA LEU A 43 -2.48 -6.69 1.19
C LEU A 43 -2.18 -5.43 2.00
N MET A 44 -2.44 -4.24 1.44
CA MET A 44 -2.32 -2.98 2.17
C MET A 44 -3.13 -2.99 3.49
N CYS A 45 -4.35 -3.51 3.45
CA CYS A 45 -5.21 -3.63 4.63
C CYS A 45 -4.67 -4.64 5.65
N VAL A 46 -4.17 -5.79 5.18
CA VAL A 46 -3.56 -6.83 6.03
C VAL A 46 -2.35 -6.29 6.78
N TYR A 47 -1.49 -5.49 6.13
CA TYR A 47 -0.32 -4.89 6.77
C TYR A 47 -0.66 -3.90 7.89
N ARG A 48 -1.91 -3.42 7.98
CA ARG A 48 -2.38 -2.59 9.11
C ARG A 48 -2.79 -3.41 10.33
N HIS A 49 -2.84 -4.74 10.23
CA HIS A 49 -3.13 -5.57 11.40
C HIS A 49 -1.99 -5.46 12.42
N PRO A 50 -2.27 -5.22 13.72
CA PRO A 50 -1.24 -4.95 14.74
C PRO A 50 -0.13 -6.02 14.86
N THR A 51 -0.44 -7.27 14.52
CA THR A 51 0.56 -8.36 14.48
C THR A 51 1.75 -8.04 13.58
N PHE A 52 1.56 -7.31 12.48
CA PHE A 52 2.64 -6.96 11.55
C PHE A 52 3.55 -5.86 12.08
N HIS A 53 3.13 -5.10 13.11
CA HIS A 53 4.01 -4.13 13.78
C HIS A 53 5.17 -4.82 14.49
N LEU A 54 5.07 -6.11 14.83
CA LEU A 54 6.17 -6.86 15.45
C LEU A 54 7.29 -7.20 14.46
N VAL A 55 6.97 -7.26 13.16
CA VAL A 55 7.91 -7.63 12.08
C VAL A 55 8.43 -6.39 11.36
N HIS A 56 7.62 -5.32 11.31
CA HIS A 56 7.91 -4.09 10.58
C HIS A 56 7.92 -2.85 11.47
N ALA A 57 8.27 -2.98 12.76
CA ALA A 57 8.14 -1.92 13.77
C ALA A 57 8.75 -0.57 13.33
N ASP A 58 9.91 -0.62 12.65
CA ASP A 58 10.66 0.56 12.21
C ASP A 58 10.32 1.01 10.78
N ALA A 59 9.36 0.34 10.12
CA ALA A 59 8.95 0.68 8.76
C ALA A 59 8.02 1.91 8.74
N ALA A 60 8.07 2.70 7.68
CA ALA A 60 7.17 3.82 7.48
C ALA A 60 5.70 3.36 7.47
N TRP A 61 5.41 2.16 6.94
CA TRP A 61 4.07 1.59 6.96
C TRP A 61 3.52 1.29 8.36
N ALA A 62 4.38 1.11 9.37
CA ALA A 62 3.95 0.87 10.75
C ALA A 62 3.57 2.17 11.50
N SER A 63 3.83 3.34 10.93
CA SER A 63 3.50 4.63 11.54
C SER A 63 2.00 4.77 11.84
N ASP A 64 1.67 5.38 12.98
CA ASP A 64 0.29 5.76 13.34
C ASP A 64 -0.31 6.81 12.37
N LEU A 65 0.53 7.48 11.57
CA LEU A 65 0.08 8.40 10.51
C LEU A 65 -0.51 7.66 9.31
N ILE A 66 -0.22 6.37 9.15
CA ILE A 66 -0.81 5.54 8.09
C ILE A 66 -2.27 5.22 8.46
N PRO A 67 -3.24 5.44 7.56
CA PRO A 67 -4.65 5.20 7.84
C PRO A 67 -4.94 3.75 8.30
N PRO A 68 -6.00 3.54 9.09
CA PRO A 68 -6.47 2.19 9.40
C PRO A 68 -6.99 1.48 8.13
N ALA A 69 -7.11 0.15 8.20
CA ALA A 69 -7.51 -0.70 7.07
C ALA A 69 -8.79 -0.22 6.36
N ASP A 70 -9.86 0.07 7.11
CA ASP A 70 -11.14 0.52 6.54
C ASP A 70 -10.99 1.83 5.76
N ALA A 71 -10.18 2.77 6.25
CA ALA A 71 -9.93 4.03 5.57
C ALA A 71 -9.06 3.85 4.31
N LEU A 72 -8.17 2.85 4.28
CA LEU A 72 -7.42 2.49 3.07
C LEU A 72 -8.35 1.85 2.02
N ALA A 73 -9.21 0.92 2.44
CA ALA A 73 -10.20 0.30 1.57
C ALA A 73 -11.16 1.33 0.97
N GLU A 74 -11.66 2.27 1.78
CA GLU A 74 -12.52 3.36 1.30
C GLU A 74 -11.80 4.27 0.31
N LYS A 75 -10.54 4.66 0.58
CA LYS A 75 -9.73 5.46 -0.35
C LYS A 75 -9.52 4.73 -1.67
N TYR A 76 -9.23 3.43 -1.64
CA TYR A 76 -9.06 2.62 -2.83
C TYR A 76 -10.36 2.53 -3.63
N SER A 77 -11.49 2.22 -2.98
CA SER A 77 -12.82 2.14 -3.62
C SER A 77 -13.16 3.43 -4.36
N ARG A 78 -12.96 4.59 -3.71
CA ARG A 78 -13.17 5.91 -4.32
C ARG A 78 -12.26 6.18 -5.51
N ALA A 79 -10.98 5.79 -5.43
CA ALA A 79 -10.01 6.01 -6.51
C ALA A 79 -10.23 5.06 -7.70
N ALA A 80 -10.62 3.82 -7.43
CA ALA A 80 -10.90 2.79 -8.44
C ALA A 80 -12.27 2.96 -9.10
N GLY A 81 -13.19 3.71 -8.48
CA GLY A 81 -14.57 3.87 -8.95
C GLY A 81 -15.41 2.59 -8.80
N GLN A 82 -15.02 1.70 -7.87
CA GLN A 82 -15.65 0.42 -7.62
C GLN A 82 -15.84 0.24 -6.11
N ASP A 83 -17.04 -0.18 -5.70
CA ASP A 83 -17.34 -0.47 -4.30
C ASP A 83 -16.64 -1.75 -3.81
N LEU A 84 -16.25 -1.75 -2.53
CA LEU A 84 -15.51 -2.84 -1.86
C LEU A 84 -16.26 -3.43 -0.69
#